data_AF-A0A8J2KMA3-F1
#
_entry.id   AF-A0A8J2KMA3-F1
#
_cell.length_a   1.000
_cell.length_b   1.000
_cell.length_c   1.000
_cell.angle_alpha   90.00
_cell.angle_beta   90.00
_cell.angle_gamma   90.00
#
_symmetry.space_group_name_H-M   'P 1'
#
loop_
_entity.id
_entity.type
_entity.pdbx_description
1 polymer ?
#
loop_
_entity_poly.entity_id
_entity_poly.type
_entity_poly.pdbx_seq_one_letter_code
_entity_poly.pdbx_strand_id
1 'polypeptide(L)'
;MGFLIGLPRHVVRKTCARNWEAPFDNCSFIWKEFDAKNYVTFFFEDGKQSFNWGGQSGFNSVPTDYYFHHLFLALRQIRRNQSKKLYRDCTSKETTTEFMFQTSIRFLRKFSDYPFFFMEWFNDPFHAEDPTTLASYDGHLEN
;
A
#
# COMPACT_ATOMS: atom_id res chain seq x y z
N MET A 1 -9.52 -1.09 4.91
CA MET A 1 -9.70 -0.27 6.15
C MET A 1 -10.36 -1.04 7.29
N GLY A 2 -11.67 -1.36 7.26
CA GLY A 2 -12.34 -2.05 8.38
C GLY A 2 -11.71 -3.40 8.79
N PHE A 3 -11.28 -4.19 7.80
CA PHE A 3 -10.54 -5.44 8.01
C PHE A 3 -9.28 -5.27 8.88
N LEU A 4 -8.57 -4.16 8.72
CA LEU A 4 -7.27 -3.92 9.36
C LEU A 4 -7.40 -3.40 10.79
N ILE A 5 -8.59 -2.96 11.16
CA ILE A 5 -8.91 -2.45 12.51
C ILE A 5 -9.73 -3.50 13.28
N GLY A 6 -10.35 -4.46 12.59
CA GLY A 6 -11.28 -5.41 13.20
C GLY A 6 -12.61 -4.78 13.64
N LEU A 7 -12.94 -3.58 13.14
CA LEU A 7 -14.16 -2.85 13.51
C LEU A 7 -15.02 -2.51 12.28
N PRO A 8 -16.36 -2.53 12.42
CA PRO A 8 -17.24 -2.12 11.34
C PRO A 8 -17.09 -0.61 11.06
N ARG A 9 -17.31 -0.21 9.80
CA ARG A 9 -17.10 1.16 9.31
C ARG A 9 -17.77 2.24 10.17
N HIS A 10 -18.97 1.98 10.67
CA HIS A 10 -19.71 2.95 11.49
C HIS A 10 -19.09 3.14 12.88
N VAL A 11 -18.41 2.13 13.43
CA VAL A 11 -17.66 2.26 14.69
C VAL A 11 -16.38 3.02 14.44
N VAL A 12 -15.60 2.66 13.41
CA VAL A 12 -14.36 3.37 13.01
C VAL A 12 -14.61 4.87 12.83
N ARG A 13 -15.71 5.23 12.14
CA ARG A 13 -16.14 6.62 11.94
C ARG A 13 -16.60 7.34 13.21
N LYS A 14 -16.94 6.63 14.28
CA LYS A 14 -17.29 7.25 15.56
C LYS A 14 -16.09 7.35 16.50
N THR A 15 -15.13 6.44 16.39
CA THR A 15 -14.04 6.29 17.36
C THR A 15 -12.76 6.99 16.96
N CYS A 16 -12.23 6.74 15.75
CA CYS A 16 -10.87 7.16 15.39
C CYS A 16 -10.76 7.92 14.05
N ALA A 17 -11.76 7.83 13.18
CA ALA A 17 -11.77 8.52 11.88
C ALA A 17 -13.10 9.28 11.66
N ARG A 18 -13.32 10.31 12.50
CA ARG A 18 -14.62 11.00 12.62
C ARG A 18 -15.12 11.62 11.32
N ASN A 19 -14.18 12.17 10.55
CA ASN A 19 -14.42 12.75 9.24
C ASN A 19 -13.23 12.39 8.33
N TRP A 20 -13.28 12.88 7.09
CA TRP A 20 -12.25 12.65 6.08
C TRP A 20 -10.95 13.41 6.39
N GLU A 21 -11.01 14.49 7.17
CA GLU A 21 -9.85 15.30 7.58
C GLU A 21 -9.09 14.67 8.76
N ALA A 22 -9.74 13.79 9.54
CA ALA A 22 -9.14 13.14 10.68
C ALA A 22 -8.09 12.10 10.22
N PRO A 23 -6.82 12.23 10.64
CA PRO A 23 -5.79 11.27 10.29
C PRO A 23 -6.03 9.93 11.00
N PHE A 24 -5.60 8.84 10.37
CA PHE A 24 -5.80 7.48 10.86
C PHE A 24 -4.80 7.06 11.94
N ASP A 25 -3.89 7.95 12.35
CA ASP A 25 -2.87 7.74 13.37
C ASP A 25 -3.42 7.25 14.72
N ASN A 26 -4.67 7.57 15.06
CA ASN A 26 -5.28 7.12 16.32
C ASN A 26 -6.12 5.84 16.19
N CYS A 27 -6.22 5.27 15.00
CA CYS A 27 -6.94 4.01 14.79
C CYS A 27 -6.10 2.79 15.22
N SER A 28 -6.76 1.80 15.81
CA SER A 28 -6.15 0.54 16.25
C SER A 28 -5.94 -0.42 15.09
N PHE A 29 -4.99 -0.12 14.21
CA PHE A 29 -4.63 -1.03 13.13
C PHE A 29 -3.85 -2.23 13.65
N ILE A 30 -4.06 -3.38 13.01
CA ILE A 30 -3.42 -4.65 13.33
C ILE A 30 -1.89 -4.57 13.34
N TRP A 31 -1.28 -3.81 12.42
CA TRP A 31 0.18 -3.65 12.39
C TRP A 31 0.72 -2.97 13.64
N LYS A 32 -0.05 -2.14 14.35
CA LYS A 32 0.39 -1.55 15.62
C LYS A 32 0.53 -2.60 16.72
N GLU A 33 -0.31 -3.63 16.70
CA GLU A 33 -0.18 -4.75 17.64
C GLU A 33 1.06 -5.61 17.36
N PHE A 34 1.41 -5.74 16.08
CA PHE A 34 2.63 -6.42 15.64
C PHE A 34 3.89 -5.60 15.96
N ASP A 35 3.87 -4.30 15.69
CA ASP A 35 4.93 -3.35 16.05
C ASP A 35 5.21 -3.37 17.56
N ALA A 36 4.16 -3.31 18.39
CA ALA A 36 4.28 -3.40 19.86
C ALA A 36 4.89 -4.73 20.35
N LYS A 37 4.91 -5.77 19.52
CA LYS A 37 5.55 -7.08 19.79
C LYS A 37 6.92 -7.22 19.11
N ASN A 38 7.49 -6.13 18.59
CA ASN A 38 8.77 -6.09 17.88
C ASN A 38 8.79 -6.91 16.58
N TYR A 39 7.65 -7.01 15.89
CA TYR A 39 7.62 -7.54 14.53
C TYR A 39 8.02 -6.43 13.56
N VAL A 40 8.76 -6.76 12.51
CA VAL A 40 8.99 -5.83 11.40
C VAL A 40 7.67 -5.64 10.65
N THR A 41 7.24 -4.40 10.47
CA THR A 41 5.95 -4.10 9.84
C THR A 41 6.14 -3.58 8.42
N PHE A 42 5.42 -4.18 7.48
CA PHE A 42 5.46 -3.81 6.07
C PHE A 42 4.05 -3.57 5.56
N PHE A 43 3.84 -2.38 5.02
CA PHE A 43 2.65 -2.05 4.26
C PHE A 43 3.02 -1.41 2.91
N PHE A 44 2.56 -2.06 1.86
CA PHE A 44 2.74 -1.60 0.50
C PHE A 44 1.39 -1.57 -0.22
N GLU A 45 0.98 -0.40 -0.70
CA GLU A 45 -0.09 -0.27 -1.69
C GLU A 45 0.49 0.24 -3.01
N ASP A 46 -0.13 -0.14 -4.12
CA ASP A 46 0.15 0.51 -5.40
C ASP A 46 -0.23 2.00 -5.38
N GLY A 47 0.03 2.70 -6.49
CA GLY A 47 -0.13 4.14 -6.57
C GLY A 47 -1.54 4.69 -6.27
N LYS A 48 -2.55 3.82 -6.13
CA LYS A 48 -3.90 4.18 -5.70
C LYS A 48 -3.99 4.19 -4.18
N GLN A 49 -3.47 5.29 -3.64
CA GLN A 49 -3.37 5.63 -2.23
C GLN A 49 -4.69 5.47 -1.45
N SER A 50 -4.98 4.27 -0.95
CA SER A 50 -6.29 3.87 -0.42
C SER A 50 -6.64 4.68 0.83
N PHE A 51 -5.64 4.98 1.66
CA PHE A 51 -5.81 5.80 2.86
C PHE A 51 -5.85 7.31 2.58
N ASN A 52 -5.43 7.75 1.39
CA ASN A 52 -5.47 9.16 0.98
C ASN A 52 -6.47 9.42 -0.16
N TRP A 53 -7.36 8.47 -0.43
CA TRP A 53 -8.31 8.58 -1.53
C TRP A 53 -9.53 9.44 -1.15
N GLY A 54 -9.98 10.29 -2.08
CA GLY A 54 -11.20 11.08 -1.91
C GLY A 54 -11.10 12.18 -0.83
N GLY A 55 -9.90 12.74 -0.64
CA GLY A 55 -9.64 13.80 0.34
C GLY A 55 -9.31 13.29 1.75
N GLN A 56 -9.30 11.98 1.98
CA GLN A 56 -8.88 11.42 3.27
C GLN A 56 -7.46 11.88 3.62
N SER A 57 -7.24 12.33 4.86
CA SER A 57 -5.92 12.80 5.31
C SER A 57 -4.85 11.70 5.31
N GLY A 58 -5.25 10.42 5.38
CA GLY A 58 -4.32 9.31 5.50
C GLY A 58 -3.66 9.29 6.88
N PHE A 59 -2.34 9.16 6.90
CA PHE A 59 -1.54 9.13 8.13
C PHE A 59 -0.62 10.36 8.19
N ASN A 60 -0.51 10.97 9.37
CA ASN A 60 0.46 12.02 9.65
C ASN A 60 1.84 11.44 9.97
N SER A 61 1.88 10.31 10.66
CA SER A 61 3.09 9.56 11.01
C SER A 61 3.19 8.31 10.14
N VAL A 62 4.42 7.88 9.84
CA VAL A 62 4.66 6.65 9.08
C VAL A 62 4.05 5.46 9.86
N PRO A 63 3.11 4.69 9.28
CA PRO A 63 2.33 3.69 10.03
C PRO A 63 3.04 2.33 10.21
N THR A 64 4.06 2.04 9.40
CA THR A 64 4.81 0.78 9.38
C THR A 64 6.29 1.04 9.05
N ASP A 65 7.20 0.17 9.47
CA ASP A 65 8.65 0.31 9.22
C ASP A 65 8.98 0.48 7.73
N TYR A 66 8.26 -0.26 6.89
CA TYR A 66 8.33 -0.17 5.44
C TYR A 66 7.00 0.36 4.91
N TYR A 67 6.98 1.64 4.55
CA TYR A 67 5.80 2.34 4.02
C TYR A 67 6.11 3.02 2.69
N PHE A 68 5.59 2.47 1.58
CA PHE A 68 5.98 2.88 0.23
C PHE A 68 5.21 4.08 -0.34
N HIS A 69 4.22 4.59 0.39
CA HIS A 69 3.38 5.70 -0.07
C HIS A 69 4.18 6.93 -0.53
N HIS A 70 5.24 7.31 0.20
CA HIS A 70 6.09 8.45 -0.15
C HIS A 70 6.82 8.26 -1.50
N LEU A 71 7.21 7.02 -1.81
CA LEU A 71 7.80 6.69 -3.12
C LEU A 71 6.78 6.94 -4.24
N PHE A 72 5.55 6.42 -4.10
CA PHE A 72 4.51 6.62 -5.10
C PHE A 72 4.04 8.07 -5.24
N LEU A 73 4.07 8.85 -4.14
CA LEU A 73 3.86 10.30 -4.20
C LEU A 73 4.90 10.98 -5.10
N ALA A 74 6.18 10.66 -4.93
CA ALA A 74 7.27 11.21 -5.73
C ALA A 74 7.16 10.76 -7.20
N LEU A 75 6.92 9.47 -7.44
CA LEU A 75 6.72 8.92 -8.78
C LEU A 75 5.54 9.57 -9.50
N ARG A 76 4.44 9.85 -8.79
CA ARG A 76 3.28 10.55 -9.36
C ARG A 76 3.63 11.95 -9.88
N GLN A 77 4.48 12.69 -9.19
CA GLN A 77 4.93 14.02 -9.66
C GLN A 77 5.74 13.90 -10.96
N ILE A 78 6.62 12.89 -11.04
CA ILE A 78 7.40 12.61 -12.25
C ILE A 78 6.48 12.19 -13.42
N ARG A 79 5.53 11.28 -13.16
CA ARG A 79 4.57 10.78 -14.16
C ARG A 79 3.65 11.88 -14.70
N ARG A 80 3.23 12.85 -13.87
CA ARG A 80 2.43 14.01 -14.33
C ARG A 80 3.16 14.86 -15.37
N ASN A 81 4.49 14.90 -15.32
CA ASN A 81 5.31 15.64 -16.27
C ASN A 81 5.62 14.85 -17.56
N GLN A 82 5.28 13.56 -17.62
CA GLN A 82 5.49 12.72 -18.79
C GLN A 82 4.18 12.56 -19.58
N SER A 83 4.17 13.04 -20.84
CA SER A 83 2.98 13.12 -21.69
C SER A 83 2.48 11.79 -22.26
N LYS A 84 3.15 10.66 -22.00
CA LYS A 84 2.86 9.37 -22.66
C LYS A 84 2.13 8.40 -21.73
N LYS A 85 1.00 7.88 -22.22
CA LYS A 85 0.15 6.86 -21.56
C LYS A 85 0.96 5.65 -21.04
N LEU A 86 2.00 5.25 -21.78
CA LEU A 86 2.87 4.11 -21.46
C LEU A 86 3.64 4.21 -20.13
N TYR A 87 3.92 5.43 -19.63
CA TYR A 87 4.63 5.62 -18.35
C TYR A 87 3.68 5.71 -17.14
N ARG A 88 2.37 5.63 -17.36
CA ARG A 88 1.39 5.77 -16.29
C ARG A 88 1.43 4.59 -15.32
N ASP A 89 1.68 3.39 -15.86
CA ASP A 89 1.51 2.12 -15.14
C ASP A 89 2.86 1.44 -14.78
N CYS A 90 3.98 1.97 -15.28
CA CYS A 90 5.33 1.47 -15.00
C CYS A 90 5.99 2.19 -13.82
N THR A 91 6.67 1.42 -12.96
CA THR A 91 7.58 1.94 -11.93
C THR A 91 9.01 1.63 -12.38
N SER A 92 9.77 2.67 -12.73
CA SER A 92 11.08 2.52 -13.39
C SER A 92 10.95 1.82 -14.76
N LYS A 93 11.55 0.64 -14.94
CA LYS A 93 11.54 -0.15 -16.19
C LYS A 93 10.54 -1.31 -16.18
N GLU A 94 9.82 -1.50 -15.09
CA GLU A 94 8.94 -2.64 -14.84
C GLU A 94 7.49 -2.14 -14.62
N THR A 95 6.50 -3.04 -14.73
CA THR A 95 5.14 -2.71 -14.31
C THR A 95 5.11 -2.41 -12.81
N THR A 96 4.15 -1.60 -12.33
CA THR A 96 4.03 -1.34 -10.88
C THR A 96 3.81 -2.63 -10.10
N THR A 97 3.05 -3.59 -10.65
CA THR A 97 2.86 -4.94 -10.11
C THR A 97 4.17 -5.70 -9.96
N GLU A 98 4.99 -5.75 -11.01
CA GLU A 98 6.29 -6.43 -10.96
C GLU A 98 7.22 -5.80 -9.93
N PHE A 99 7.31 -4.46 -9.92
CA PHE A 99 8.13 -3.74 -8.94
C PHE A 99 7.72 -4.05 -7.50
N MET A 100 6.42 -4.13 -7.24
CA MET A 100 5.82 -4.51 -5.97
C MET A 100 6.24 -5.92 -5.55
N PHE A 101 5.98 -6.93 -6.37
CA PHE A 101 6.40 -8.32 -6.11
C PHE A 101 7.91 -8.46 -5.87
N GLN A 102 8.75 -7.84 -6.71
CA GLN A 102 10.20 -7.89 -6.53
C GLN A 102 10.63 -7.24 -5.20
N THR A 103 9.96 -6.17 -4.79
CA THR A 103 10.22 -5.52 -3.50
C THR A 103 9.79 -6.41 -2.34
N SER A 104 8.64 -7.09 -2.47
CA SER A 104 8.13 -8.06 -1.50
C SER A 104 9.10 -9.24 -1.34
N ILE A 105 9.60 -9.82 -2.44
CA ILE A 105 10.61 -10.90 -2.39
C ILE A 105 11.89 -10.42 -1.70
N ARG A 106 12.37 -9.20 -1.98
CA ARG A 106 13.54 -8.63 -1.30
C ARG A 106 13.30 -8.44 0.20
N PHE A 107 12.11 -7.99 0.60
CA PHE A 107 11.73 -7.86 2.00
C PHE A 107 11.72 -9.22 2.70
N LEU A 108 11.02 -10.21 2.13
CA LEU A 108 10.92 -11.57 2.68
C LEU A 108 12.30 -12.23 2.84
N ARG A 109 13.19 -12.07 1.85
CA ARG A 109 14.57 -12.57 1.93
C ARG A 109 15.40 -11.86 3.00
N LYS A 110 15.23 -10.54 3.15
CA LYS A 110 15.97 -9.74 4.13
C LYS A 110 15.57 -10.06 5.57
N PHE A 111 14.29 -10.35 5.79
CA PHE A 111 13.72 -10.58 7.12
C PHE A 111 13.33 -12.04 7.36
N SER A 112 13.95 -13.00 6.67
CA SER A 112 13.67 -14.43 6.82
C SER A 112 13.85 -14.93 8.26
N ASP A 113 14.75 -14.30 9.01
CA ASP A 113 15.13 -14.70 10.36
C ASP A 113 14.40 -13.89 11.45
N TYR A 114 13.50 -12.99 11.07
CA TYR A 114 12.78 -12.09 11.98
C TYR A 114 11.26 -12.28 11.87
N PRO A 115 10.51 -12.15 12.97
CA PRO A 115 9.07 -12.09 12.89
C PRO A 115 8.65 -10.79 12.17
N PHE A 116 7.75 -10.90 11.19
CA PHE A 116 7.24 -9.74 10.46
C PHE A 116 5.73 -9.83 10.24
N PHE A 117 5.10 -8.65 10.17
CA PHE A 117 3.76 -8.48 9.61
C PHE A 117 3.91 -7.89 8.22
N PHE A 118 3.42 -8.61 7.22
CA PHE A 118 3.50 -8.21 5.82
C PHE A 118 2.10 -8.06 5.25
N MET A 119 1.82 -6.87 4.71
CA MET A 119 0.61 -6.63 3.94
C MET A 119 0.89 -5.87 2.67
N GLU A 120 0.41 -6.42 1.56
CA GLU A 120 0.44 -5.80 0.25
C GLU A 120 -0.98 -5.62 -0.28
N TRP A 121 -1.27 -4.47 -0.88
CA TRP A 121 -2.59 -4.07 -1.37
C TRP A 121 -2.52 -3.68 -2.85
N PHE A 122 -3.10 -4.54 -3.68
CA PHE A 122 -3.21 -4.33 -5.12
C PHE A 122 -4.60 -3.83 -5.51
N ASN A 123 -4.64 -2.77 -6.30
CA ASN A 123 -5.82 -2.10 -6.83
C ASN A 123 -5.69 -1.95 -8.35
N ASP A 124 -4.51 -1.60 -8.85
CA ASP A 124 -4.21 -1.40 -10.27
C ASP A 124 -4.55 -2.60 -11.16
N PRO A 125 -4.12 -3.85 -10.88
CA PRO A 125 -4.47 -5.00 -11.72
C PRO A 125 -5.98 -5.22 -11.90
N PHE A 126 -6.80 -4.76 -10.96
CA PHE A 126 -8.25 -4.99 -10.93
C PHE A 126 -9.09 -3.80 -11.41
N HIS A 127 -8.45 -2.64 -11.57
CA HIS A 127 -9.13 -1.39 -11.96
C HIS A 127 -8.49 -0.72 -13.18
N ALA A 128 -7.35 -1.22 -13.67
CA ALA A 128 -6.74 -0.75 -14.91
C ALA A 128 -7.48 -1.31 -16.12
N GLU A 129 -7.53 -0.52 -17.19
CA GLU A 129 -8.00 -0.98 -18.50
C GLU A 129 -6.94 -1.80 -19.26
N ASP A 130 -5.74 -1.95 -18.69
CA ASP A 130 -4.60 -2.63 -19.31
C ASP A 130 -4.46 -4.08 -18.83
N PRO A 131 -4.72 -5.09 -19.69
CA PRO A 131 -4.65 -6.50 -19.33
C PRO A 131 -3.23 -6.97 -18.98
N THR A 132 -2.17 -6.22 -19.32
CA THR A 132 -0.80 -6.59 -18.97
C THR A 132 -0.55 -6.54 -17.46
N THR A 133 -1.26 -5.67 -16.73
CA THR A 133 -1.14 -5.56 -15.27
C THR A 133 -1.74 -6.77 -14.55
N LEU A 134 -2.85 -7.30 -15.06
CA LEU A 134 -3.48 -8.52 -14.57
C LEU A 134 -2.67 -9.76 -14.94
N ALA A 135 -2.19 -9.86 -16.19
CA ALA A 135 -1.33 -10.96 -16.62
C ALA A 135 -0.01 -11.02 -15.81
N SER A 136 0.56 -9.86 -15.47
CA SER A 136 1.71 -9.77 -14.58
C SER A 136 1.39 -10.27 -13.17
N TYR A 137 0.20 -9.96 -12.64
CA TYR A 137 -0.23 -10.42 -11.32
C TYR A 137 -0.42 -11.94 -11.28
N ASP A 138 -1.14 -12.51 -12.26
CA ASP A 138 -1.39 -13.95 -12.36
C ASP A 138 -0.08 -14.75 -12.47
N GLY A 139 0.89 -14.26 -13.25
CA GLY A 139 2.18 -14.92 -13.42
C GLY A 139 3.01 -15.07 -12.13
N HIS A 140 2.76 -14.26 -11.10
CA HIS A 140 3.40 -14.38 -9.78
C HIS A 140 2.62 -15.27 -8.81
N LEU A 141 1.34 -15.57 -9.08
CA LEU A 141 0.54 -16.46 -8.23
C LEU A 141 0.68 -17.94 -8.61
N GLU A 142 1.06 -18.21 -9.85
CA GLU A 142 1.16 -19.58 -10.39
C GLU A 142 2.54 -20.24 -10.18
N ASN A 143 3.51 -19.52 -9.61
CA ASN A 143 4.88 -19.98 -9.34
C ASN A 143 5.17 -20.04 -7.83
#